data_AF-A0A6L9G5U4-F1
#
_entry.id   AF-A0A6L9G5U4-F1
#
_cell.length_a   1.000
_cell.length_b   1.000
_cell.length_c   1.000
_cell.angle_alpha   90.00
_cell.angle_beta   90.00
_cell.angle_gamma   90.00
#
_symmetry.space_group_name_H-M   'P 1'
#
loop_
_entity.id
_entity.type
_entity.pdbx_description
1 polymer ?
#
loop_
_entity_poly.entity_id
_entity_poly.type
_entity_poly.pdbx_seq_one_letter_code
_entity_poly.pdbx_strand_id
1 'polypeptide(L)'
;MKGHDESGHTTSWWKQAWREGRNFLALLWPKTGREHGYFWTLAIPLVTIFILWRWSIAPMATVWGDVGTWVAGLATLGGLIYASLSLQGQTKQREAEALRHIEDEQNRRLAHAREVAVSSRWTEDKSKPTRMRVELELINASPYPIDGVVLLIPSGGMETEDYHNIEMVIGTVLPGERIPEKSDWVDNADIPFSLLIDCVQVRFTDAWGTHWLRGPGHLKEMSEPARTC
;
A
#
# COMPACT_ATOMS: atom_id res chain seq x y z
N MET A 1 37.67 -71.64 -55.14
CA MET A 1 37.08 -70.28 -55.21
C MET A 1 36.02 -70.18 -54.13
N LYS A 2 36.30 -69.45 -53.04
CA LYS A 2 35.34 -69.09 -51.98
C LYS A 2 35.36 -67.56 -51.91
N GLY A 3 34.24 -66.93 -52.22
CA GLY A 3 34.05 -65.49 -52.12
C GLY A 3 33.67 -65.11 -50.69
N HIS A 4 34.38 -64.13 -50.15
CA HIS A 4 34.12 -63.51 -48.85
C HIS A 4 33.11 -62.37 -49.05
N ASP A 5 32.01 -62.41 -48.30
CA ASP A 5 31.00 -61.35 -48.25
C ASP A 5 31.28 -60.50 -47.01
N GLU A 6 31.78 -59.28 -47.20
CA GLU A 6 31.95 -58.26 -46.16
C GLU A 6 31.03 -57.08 -46.48
N SER A 7 29.82 -57.05 -45.91
CA SER A 7 29.09 -55.80 -45.77
C SER A 7 28.10 -55.85 -44.61
N GLY A 8 28.36 -55.08 -43.56
CA GLY A 8 27.36 -54.89 -42.50
C GLY A 8 27.86 -54.35 -41.18
N HIS A 9 28.45 -53.14 -41.12
CA HIS A 9 28.71 -52.50 -39.80
C HIS A 9 28.68 -50.96 -39.72
N THR A 10 28.14 -50.23 -40.71
CA THR A 10 28.19 -48.75 -40.70
C THR A 10 26.92 -48.02 -40.24
N THR A 11 25.79 -48.71 -40.02
CA THR A 11 24.50 -48.05 -39.70
C THR A 11 24.18 -47.93 -38.20
N SER A 12 25.06 -48.39 -37.31
CA SER A 12 24.83 -48.44 -35.85
C SER A 12 25.14 -47.10 -35.15
N TRP A 13 26.25 -46.44 -35.52
CA TRP A 13 26.79 -45.31 -34.74
C TRP A 13 25.89 -44.06 -34.77
N TRP A 14 25.27 -43.75 -35.91
CA TRP A 14 24.39 -42.59 -36.06
C TRP A 14 23.12 -42.67 -35.17
N LYS A 15 22.56 -43.87 -35.01
CA LYS A 15 21.39 -44.07 -34.15
C LYS A 15 21.74 -43.88 -32.66
N GLN A 16 22.96 -44.23 -32.28
CA GLN A 16 23.44 -44.07 -30.92
C GLN A 16 23.71 -42.60 -30.59
N ALA A 17 24.40 -41.87 -31.48
CA ALA A 17 24.63 -40.43 -31.34
C ALA A 17 23.31 -39.64 -31.27
N TRP A 18 22.31 -40.00 -32.09
CA TRP A 18 21.00 -39.36 -32.06
C TRP A 18 20.24 -39.61 -30.76
N ARG A 19 20.35 -40.82 -30.20
CA ARG A 19 19.67 -41.19 -28.95
C ARG A 19 20.30 -40.47 -27.75
N GLU A 20 21.62 -40.34 -27.70
CA GLU A 20 22.30 -39.60 -26.63
C GLU A 20 22.05 -38.09 -26.71
N GLY A 21 22.08 -37.51 -27.92
CA GLY A 21 21.73 -36.10 -28.11
C GLY A 21 20.32 -35.77 -27.64
N ARG A 22 19.34 -36.64 -27.92
CA ARG A 22 17.95 -36.44 -27.47
C ARG A 22 17.80 -36.52 -25.96
N ASN A 23 18.53 -37.41 -25.30
CA ASN A 23 18.49 -37.52 -23.83
C ASN A 23 19.16 -36.33 -23.15
N PHE A 24 20.26 -35.83 -23.71
CA PHE A 24 20.92 -34.62 -23.22
C PHE A 24 20.02 -33.38 -23.36
N LEU A 25 19.34 -33.23 -24.50
CA LEU A 25 18.37 -32.15 -24.71
C LEU A 25 17.14 -32.27 -23.80
N ALA A 26 16.71 -33.48 -23.46
CA ALA A 26 15.62 -33.71 -22.51
C ALA A 26 16.03 -33.41 -21.05
N LEU A 27 17.30 -33.61 -20.70
CA LEU A 27 17.85 -33.23 -19.39
C LEU A 27 18.02 -31.71 -19.24
N LEU A 28 18.30 -31.02 -20.34
CA LEU A 28 18.35 -29.55 -20.39
C LEU A 28 16.97 -28.90 -20.40
N TRP A 29 15.88 -29.66 -20.51
CA TRP A 29 14.51 -29.16 -20.47
C TRP A 29 14.06 -28.98 -19.01
N PRO A 30 14.01 -27.75 -18.46
CA PRO A 30 13.51 -27.56 -17.11
C PRO A 30 12.01 -27.89 -17.11
N LYS A 31 11.54 -28.74 -16.19
CA LYS A 31 10.11 -29.08 -16.04
C LYS A 31 9.21 -27.85 -15.73
N THR A 32 9.78 -26.67 -15.56
CA THR A 32 9.11 -25.40 -15.23
C THR A 32 8.97 -24.46 -16.44
N GLY A 33 8.80 -25.00 -17.65
CA GLY A 33 8.76 -24.26 -18.92
C GLY A 33 7.54 -23.35 -19.16
N ARG A 34 6.76 -22.96 -18.14
CA ARG A 34 5.60 -22.06 -18.32
C ARG A 34 5.82 -20.62 -17.84
N GLU A 35 6.80 -20.34 -16.99
CA GLU A 35 6.96 -19.00 -16.39
C GLU A 35 8.21 -18.22 -16.84
N HIS A 36 9.05 -18.81 -17.69
CA HIS A 36 10.31 -18.17 -18.11
C HIS A 36 10.44 -18.06 -19.63
N GLY A 37 9.49 -17.36 -20.26
CA GLY A 37 9.62 -16.95 -21.67
C GLY A 37 10.92 -16.17 -21.95
N TYR A 38 11.43 -15.45 -20.95
CA TYR A 38 12.69 -14.71 -21.01
C TYR A 38 13.95 -15.60 -21.14
N PHE A 39 13.88 -16.88 -20.76
CA PHE A 39 15.03 -17.77 -20.92
C PHE A 39 15.29 -18.09 -22.39
N TRP A 40 14.21 -18.33 -23.16
CA TRP A 40 14.29 -18.69 -24.58
C TRP A 40 14.68 -17.51 -25.47
N THR A 41 14.26 -16.29 -25.13
CA THR A 41 14.66 -15.09 -25.87
C THR A 41 16.16 -14.83 -25.79
N LEU A 42 16.84 -15.29 -24.74
CA LEU A 42 18.31 -15.18 -24.61
C LEU A 42 19.05 -16.42 -25.10
N ALA A 43 18.52 -17.62 -24.85
CA ALA A 43 19.19 -18.87 -25.22
C ALA A 43 19.27 -19.08 -26.75
N ILE A 44 18.21 -18.75 -27.48
CA ILE A 44 18.15 -18.91 -28.94
C ILE A 44 19.22 -18.06 -29.64
N PRO A 45 19.35 -16.73 -29.41
CA PRO A 45 20.38 -15.95 -30.06
C PRO A 45 21.79 -16.40 -29.63
N LEU A 46 22.01 -16.80 -28.37
CA LEU A 46 23.30 -17.33 -27.92
C LEU A 46 23.73 -18.59 -28.68
N VAL A 47 22.82 -19.55 -28.85
CA VAL A 47 23.08 -20.77 -29.61
C VAL A 47 23.29 -20.46 -31.09
N THR A 48 22.50 -19.53 -31.64
CA THR A 48 22.63 -19.14 -33.06
C THR A 48 23.96 -18.44 -33.33
N ILE A 49 24.39 -17.54 -32.42
CA ILE A 49 25.71 -16.89 -32.45
C ILE A 49 26.81 -17.94 -32.32
N PHE A 50 26.68 -18.91 -31.42
CA PHE A 50 27.68 -19.97 -31.26
C PHE A 50 27.82 -20.84 -32.52
N ILE A 51 26.70 -21.19 -33.17
CA ILE A 51 26.70 -21.95 -34.42
C ILE A 51 27.32 -21.14 -35.56
N LEU A 52 26.94 -19.86 -35.70
CA LEU A 52 27.49 -18.95 -36.71
C LEU A 52 28.99 -18.69 -36.48
N TRP A 53 29.40 -18.50 -35.21
CA TRP A 53 30.79 -18.39 -34.80
C TRP A 53 31.57 -19.65 -35.17
N ARG A 54 31.04 -20.84 -34.85
CA ARG A 54 31.68 -22.11 -35.21
C ARG A 54 31.82 -22.31 -36.71
N TRP A 55 30.85 -21.85 -37.49
CA TRP A 55 30.87 -21.93 -38.95
C TRP A 55 31.82 -20.92 -39.61
N SER A 56 32.02 -19.73 -39.04
CA SER A 56 32.95 -18.74 -39.62
C SER A 56 34.43 -19.03 -39.32
N ILE A 57 34.74 -20.01 -38.46
CA ILE A 57 36.11 -20.31 -37.99
C ILE A 57 36.83 -21.40 -38.83
N ALA A 58 36.29 -21.82 -39.96
CA ALA A 58 37.04 -22.61 -40.93
C ALA A 58 37.43 -21.77 -42.17
N PRO A 59 38.72 -21.55 -42.49
CA PRO A 59 39.90 -21.35 -41.66
C PRO A 59 40.48 -19.95 -41.95
N MET A 60 40.11 -18.92 -41.19
CA MET A 60 40.98 -17.75 -41.05
C MET A 60 41.82 -18.00 -39.81
N ALA A 61 43.15 -17.93 -39.93
CA ALA A 61 44.08 -18.09 -38.83
C ALA A 61 43.58 -17.29 -37.60
N THR A 62 42.99 -17.99 -36.64
CA THR A 62 42.38 -17.37 -35.48
C THR A 62 43.51 -16.92 -34.58
N VAL A 63 43.83 -15.62 -34.64
CA VAL A 63 44.49 -14.95 -33.54
C VAL A 63 43.50 -15.01 -32.39
N TRP A 64 43.59 -16.07 -31.57
CA TRP A 64 42.90 -16.13 -30.30
C TRP A 64 43.36 -14.89 -29.53
N GLY A 65 42.44 -13.95 -29.29
CA GLY A 65 42.73 -12.79 -28.45
C GLY A 65 43.33 -13.26 -27.13
N ASP A 66 44.26 -12.48 -26.57
CA ASP A 66 44.93 -12.81 -25.32
C ASP A 66 43.92 -13.20 -24.23
N VAL A 67 44.28 -14.18 -23.39
CA VAL A 67 43.44 -14.70 -22.31
C VAL A 67 42.94 -13.56 -21.41
N GLY A 68 43.77 -12.53 -21.22
CA GLY A 68 43.38 -11.31 -20.50
C GLY A 68 42.15 -10.61 -21.08
N THR A 69 41.99 -10.60 -22.40
CA THR A 69 40.84 -9.98 -23.09
C THR A 69 39.55 -10.75 -22.82
N TRP A 70 39.61 -12.09 -22.80
CA TRP A 70 38.47 -12.94 -22.49
C TRP A 70 38.03 -12.81 -21.04
N VAL A 71 38.99 -12.79 -20.10
CA VAL A 71 38.70 -12.60 -18.67
C VAL A 71 38.10 -11.21 -18.42
N ALA A 72 38.64 -10.17 -19.06
CA ALA A 72 38.10 -8.81 -18.96
C ALA A 72 36.66 -8.72 -19.52
N GLY A 73 36.37 -9.39 -20.64
CA GLY A 73 35.02 -9.45 -21.20
C GLY A 73 34.02 -10.13 -20.28
N LEU A 74 34.37 -11.27 -19.69
CA LEU A 74 33.52 -11.98 -18.74
C LEU A 74 33.29 -11.18 -17.44
N ALA A 75 34.34 -10.54 -16.92
CA ALA A 75 34.23 -9.67 -15.75
C ALA A 75 33.30 -8.47 -16.00
N THR A 76 33.38 -7.86 -17.19
CA THR A 76 32.51 -6.74 -17.58
C THR A 76 31.05 -7.17 -17.70
N LEU A 77 30.78 -8.33 -18.30
CA LEU A 77 29.43 -8.90 -18.40
C LEU A 77 28.86 -9.22 -17.00
N GLY A 78 29.66 -9.82 -16.12
CA GLY A 78 29.28 -10.08 -14.73
C GLY A 78 28.97 -8.80 -13.96
N GLY A 79 29.79 -7.75 -14.13
CA GLY A 79 29.56 -6.43 -13.55
C GLY A 79 28.26 -5.79 -14.00
N LEU A 80 27.92 -5.89 -15.29
CA LEU A 80 26.66 -5.40 -15.85
C LEU A 80 25.43 -6.11 -15.27
N ILE A 81 25.48 -7.44 -15.13
CA ILE A 81 24.38 -8.21 -14.54
C ILE A 81 24.19 -7.83 -13.07
N TYR A 82 25.28 -7.73 -12.31
CA TYR A 82 25.23 -7.32 -10.91
C TYR A 82 24.68 -5.89 -10.76
N ALA A 83 25.13 -4.95 -11.59
CA ALA A 83 24.64 -3.58 -11.58
C ALA A 83 23.13 -3.51 -11.89
N SER A 84 22.64 -4.30 -12.86
CA SER A 84 21.22 -4.39 -13.18
C SER A 84 20.39 -4.92 -12.01
N LEU A 85 20.83 -6.00 -11.36
CA LEU A 85 20.16 -6.55 -10.18
C LEU A 85 20.17 -5.58 -8.99
N SER A 86 21.28 -4.87 -8.77
CA SER A 86 21.39 -3.84 -7.73
C SER A 86 20.43 -2.69 -7.97
N LEU A 87 20.28 -2.23 -9.23
CA LEU A 87 19.34 -1.16 -9.58
C LEU A 87 17.89 -1.59 -9.32
N GLN A 88 17.52 -2.82 -9.67
CA GLN A 88 16.17 -3.34 -9.39
C GLN A 88 15.90 -3.48 -7.89
N GLY A 89 16.91 -3.83 -7.09
CA GLY A 89 16.79 -3.86 -5.63
C GLY A 89 16.51 -2.46 -5.06
N GLN A 90 17.23 -1.45 -5.54
CA GLN A 90 17.07 -0.07 -5.09
C GLN A 90 15.71 0.53 -5.47
N THR A 91 15.17 0.23 -6.66
CA THR A 91 13.84 0.73 -7.05
C THR A 91 12.76 0.14 -6.16
N LYS A 92 12.81 -1.17 -5.89
CA LYS A 92 11.85 -1.83 -4.99
C LYS A 92 11.93 -1.32 -3.56
N GLN A 93 13.13 -1.05 -3.06
CA GLN A 93 13.32 -0.46 -1.73
C GLN A 93 12.72 0.95 -1.67
N ARG A 94 12.95 1.80 -2.68
CA ARG A 94 12.35 3.13 -2.74
C ARG A 94 10.82 3.10 -2.81
N GLU A 95 10.25 2.19 -3.58
CA GLU A 95 8.79 2.01 -3.65
C GLU A 95 8.23 1.56 -2.28
N ALA A 96 8.89 0.63 -1.61
CA ALA A 96 8.47 0.17 -0.29
C ALA A 96 8.60 1.27 0.78
N GLU A 97 9.68 2.07 0.73
CA GLU A 97 9.86 3.23 1.60
C GLU A 97 8.80 4.30 1.35
N ALA A 98 8.48 4.59 0.09
CA ALA A 98 7.43 5.55 -0.27
C ALA A 98 6.06 5.12 0.28
N LEU A 99 5.72 3.83 0.18
CA LEU A 99 4.49 3.29 0.74
C LEU A 99 4.45 3.41 2.26
N ARG A 100 5.56 3.09 2.95
CA ARG A 100 5.68 3.25 4.40
C ARG A 100 5.51 4.71 4.82
N HIS A 101 6.11 5.65 4.11
CA HIS A 101 5.96 7.07 4.39
C HIS A 101 4.51 7.54 4.28
N ILE A 102 3.77 7.05 3.28
CA ILE A 102 2.34 7.37 3.13
C ILE A 102 1.53 6.81 4.30
N GLU A 103 1.79 5.56 4.68
CA GLU A 103 1.09 4.89 5.79
C GLU A 103 1.40 5.57 7.13
N ASP A 104 2.66 5.92 7.38
CA ASP A 104 3.09 6.65 8.58
C ASP A 104 2.43 8.04 8.65
N GLU A 105 2.32 8.74 7.51
CA GLU A 105 1.69 10.04 7.46
C GLU A 105 0.18 9.95 7.74
N GLN A 106 -0.52 8.95 7.17
CA GLN A 106 -1.93 8.69 7.46
C GLN A 106 -2.15 8.32 8.94
N ASN A 107 -1.30 7.46 9.49
CA ASN A 107 -1.36 7.08 10.90
C ASN A 107 -1.14 8.28 11.82
N ARG A 108 -0.21 9.18 11.46
CA ARG A 108 0.02 10.42 12.20
C ARG A 108 -1.21 11.33 12.17
N ARG A 109 -1.83 11.53 11.01
CA ARG A 109 -3.07 12.33 10.87
C ARG A 109 -4.21 11.75 11.72
N LEU A 110 -4.40 10.43 11.66
CA LEU A 110 -5.40 9.73 12.48
C LEU A 110 -5.13 9.87 13.98
N ALA A 111 -3.86 9.79 14.40
CA ALA A 111 -3.48 9.98 15.81
C ALA A 111 -3.85 11.39 16.30
N HIS A 112 -3.63 12.43 15.49
CA HIS A 112 -4.00 13.80 15.85
C HIS A 112 -5.51 14.00 15.98
N ALA A 113 -6.29 13.46 15.03
CA ALA A 113 -7.75 13.51 15.12
C ALA A 113 -8.28 12.74 16.36
N ARG A 114 -7.53 11.73 16.85
CA ARG A 114 -7.79 11.00 18.10
C ARG A 114 -7.42 11.77 19.38
N GLU A 115 -6.70 12.88 19.29
CA GLU A 115 -6.35 13.72 20.45
C GLU A 115 -7.44 14.76 20.78
N VAL A 116 -8.40 15.01 19.89
CA VAL A 116 -9.51 15.96 20.13
C VAL A 116 -10.59 15.33 21.02
N ALA A 117 -10.69 15.68 22.29
CA ALA A 117 -11.67 15.09 23.21
C ALA A 117 -12.90 15.99 23.41
N VAL A 118 -14.08 15.38 23.46
CA VAL A 118 -15.33 16.02 23.88
C VAL A 118 -15.85 15.30 25.10
N SER A 119 -16.21 16.07 26.12
CA SER A 119 -16.91 15.61 27.31
C SER A 119 -18.26 16.31 27.37
N SER A 120 -19.31 15.56 27.75
CA SER A 120 -20.65 16.10 27.93
C SER A 120 -21.22 15.68 29.27
N ARG A 121 -21.76 16.63 30.02
CA ARG A 121 -22.52 16.38 31.25
C ARG A 121 -23.95 16.84 31.05
N TRP A 122 -24.89 15.96 31.35
CA TRP A 122 -26.32 16.20 31.21
C TRP A 122 -26.94 16.36 32.59
N THR A 123 -27.70 17.43 32.80
CA THR A 123 -28.42 17.70 34.04
C THR A 123 -29.90 17.96 33.74
N GLU A 124 -30.79 17.24 34.40
CA GLU A 124 -32.24 17.40 34.23
C GLU A 124 -32.76 18.67 34.92
N ASP A 125 -33.68 19.38 34.27
CA ASP A 125 -34.43 20.48 34.90
C ASP A 125 -35.53 19.91 35.80
N LYS A 126 -35.41 20.10 37.11
CA LYS A 126 -36.44 19.68 38.09
C LYS A 126 -37.81 20.32 37.84
N SER A 127 -37.87 21.45 37.13
CA SER A 127 -39.12 22.15 36.82
C SER A 127 -39.79 21.66 35.53
N LYS A 128 -39.01 21.05 34.62
CA LYS A 128 -39.47 20.55 33.32
C LYS A 128 -38.67 19.30 32.93
N PRO A 129 -39.18 18.08 33.18
CA PRO A 129 -38.42 16.83 32.94
C PRO A 129 -38.09 16.57 31.46
N THR A 130 -38.77 17.25 30.53
CA THR A 130 -38.49 17.20 29.09
C THR A 130 -37.36 18.14 28.66
N ARG A 131 -36.81 18.94 29.58
CA ARG A 131 -35.78 19.93 29.31
C ARG A 131 -34.51 19.58 30.05
N MET A 132 -33.40 19.46 29.32
CA MET A 132 -32.11 19.08 29.88
C MET A 132 -31.07 20.16 29.60
N ARG A 133 -30.23 20.41 30.59
CA ARG A 133 -29.04 21.24 30.44
C ARG A 133 -27.88 20.36 30.01
N VAL A 134 -27.24 20.72 28.92
CA VAL A 134 -26.05 20.04 28.41
C VAL A 134 -24.85 20.93 28.64
N GLU A 135 -23.92 20.49 29.46
CA GLU A 135 -22.64 21.13 29.73
C GLU A 135 -21.57 20.44 28.88
N LEU A 136 -20.96 21.17 27.94
CA LEU A 136 -19.99 20.64 26.98
C LEU A 136 -18.61 21.19 27.24
N GLU A 137 -17.62 20.31 27.36
CA GLU A 137 -16.20 20.64 27.41
C GLU A 137 -15.52 20.04 26.17
N LEU A 138 -14.89 20.90 25.37
CA LEU A 138 -14.06 20.50 24.24
C LEU A 138 -12.60 20.78 24.56
N ILE A 139 -11.75 19.79 24.34
CA ILE A 139 -10.31 19.88 24.56
C ILE A 139 -9.60 19.45 23.29
N ASN A 140 -8.79 20.34 22.71
CA ASN A 140 -7.85 19.97 21.68
C ASN A 140 -6.52 19.55 22.32
N ALA A 141 -6.31 18.25 22.58
CA ALA A 141 -5.04 17.78 23.13
C ALA A 141 -3.94 17.63 22.07
N SER A 142 -4.26 17.90 20.80
CA SER A 142 -3.29 17.78 19.71
C SER A 142 -2.28 18.94 19.71
N PRO A 143 -1.08 18.75 19.15
CA PRO A 143 -0.08 19.81 19.04
C PRO A 143 -0.39 20.83 17.94
N TYR A 144 -1.53 20.70 17.23
CA TYR A 144 -1.91 21.54 16.11
C TYR A 144 -3.29 22.17 16.31
N PRO A 145 -3.55 23.37 15.75
CA PRO A 145 -4.88 23.96 15.79
C PRO A 145 -5.86 23.11 14.97
N ILE A 146 -7.14 23.17 15.37
CA ILE A 146 -8.26 22.61 14.61
C ILE A 146 -9.23 23.74 14.24
N ASP A 147 -9.73 23.70 13.01
CA ASP A 147 -10.56 24.76 12.43
C ASP A 147 -11.98 24.28 12.15
N GLY A 148 -12.91 25.24 12.03
CA GLY A 148 -14.30 24.95 11.68
C GLY A 148 -14.98 23.99 12.66
N VAL A 149 -14.68 24.14 13.95
CA VAL A 149 -15.22 23.28 15.00
C VAL A 149 -16.71 23.57 15.19
N VAL A 150 -17.51 22.53 15.04
CA VAL A 150 -18.96 22.54 15.27
C VAL A 150 -19.32 21.35 16.17
N LEU A 151 -19.94 21.65 17.31
CA LEU A 151 -20.53 20.63 18.17
C LEU A 151 -21.94 20.29 17.67
N LEU A 152 -22.23 19.00 17.60
CA LEU A 152 -23.53 18.46 17.21
C LEU A 152 -24.16 17.85 18.46
N ILE A 153 -25.23 18.47 18.92
CA ILE A 153 -26.01 18.02 20.06
C ILE A 153 -27.30 17.39 19.52
N PRO A 154 -27.58 16.12 19.80
CA PRO A 154 -28.79 15.48 19.30
C PRO A 154 -30.05 16.13 19.89
N SER A 155 -31.00 16.43 19.03
CA SER A 155 -32.30 17.02 19.35
C SER A 155 -33.42 16.27 18.62
N GLY A 156 -34.39 15.73 19.36
CA GLY A 156 -35.50 14.95 18.81
C GLY A 156 -35.40 13.44 19.09
N GLY A 157 -36.56 12.78 19.22
CA GLY A 157 -36.67 11.36 19.55
C GLY A 157 -35.93 10.44 18.59
N MET A 158 -35.45 9.28 19.09
CA MET A 158 -34.74 8.29 18.27
C MET A 158 -35.58 7.64 17.15
N GLU A 159 -36.90 7.84 17.17
CA GLU A 159 -37.84 7.23 16.23
C GLU A 159 -38.13 8.07 14.98
N THR A 160 -37.72 9.34 14.94
CA THR A 160 -37.86 10.16 13.72
C THR A 160 -36.67 9.96 12.79
N GLU A 161 -36.94 9.60 11.53
CA GLU A 161 -35.93 9.47 10.46
C GLU A 161 -35.10 10.76 10.27
N ASP A 162 -35.62 11.88 10.76
CA ASP A 162 -34.95 13.19 10.80
C ASP A 162 -34.30 13.43 12.18
N TYR A 163 -33.11 12.86 12.38
CA TYR A 163 -32.23 13.26 13.48
C TYR A 163 -31.83 14.73 13.28
N HIS A 164 -32.46 15.64 14.02
CA HIS A 164 -32.04 17.03 14.05
C HIS A 164 -30.90 17.18 15.06
N ASN A 165 -29.75 17.68 14.61
CA ASN A 165 -28.69 18.08 15.52
C ASN A 165 -28.76 19.59 15.72
N ILE A 166 -28.73 20.04 16.96
CA ILE A 166 -28.43 21.43 17.28
C ILE A 166 -26.94 21.62 16.99
N GLU A 167 -26.64 22.47 16.02
CA GLU A 167 -25.28 22.80 15.63
C GLU A 167 -24.80 24.01 16.44
N MET A 168 -23.73 23.82 17.19
CA MET A 168 -23.09 24.87 17.96
C MET A 168 -21.71 25.16 17.37
N VAL A 169 -21.60 26.29 16.68
CA VAL A 169 -20.36 26.75 16.07
C VAL A 169 -19.42 27.31 17.16
N ILE A 170 -18.18 26.80 17.17
CA ILE A 170 -17.09 27.27 18.05
C ILE A 170 -16.07 28.09 17.25
N GLY A 171 -15.71 27.64 16.05
CA GLY A 171 -14.66 28.25 15.23
C GLY A 171 -13.34 27.50 15.32
N THR A 172 -12.25 28.19 15.59
CA THR A 172 -10.91 27.59 15.71
C THR A 172 -10.57 27.30 17.17
N VAL A 173 -9.95 26.14 17.43
CA VAL A 173 -9.49 25.74 18.77
C VAL A 173 -7.99 25.44 18.73
N LEU A 174 -7.23 26.15 19.53
CA LEU A 174 -5.78 26.11 19.56
C LEU A 174 -5.25 24.84 20.27
N PRO A 175 -3.97 24.46 20.05
CA PRO A 175 -3.34 23.35 20.77
C PRO A 175 -3.40 23.52 22.29
N GLY A 176 -3.90 22.50 22.99
CA GLY A 176 -4.05 22.51 24.45
C GLY A 176 -5.17 23.40 24.96
N GLU A 177 -5.88 24.11 24.08
CA GLU A 177 -7.01 24.95 24.47
C GLU A 177 -8.18 24.10 24.93
N ARG A 178 -8.80 24.58 26.01
CA ARG A 178 -10.06 24.05 26.53
C ARG A 178 -11.11 25.11 26.34
N ILE A 179 -12.10 24.82 25.51
CA ILE A 179 -13.24 25.71 25.36
C ILE A 179 -14.12 25.49 26.60
N PRO A 180 -14.31 26.53 27.44
CA PRO A 180 -14.98 26.38 28.71
C PRO A 180 -16.44 25.96 28.50
N GLU A 181 -16.96 25.29 29.54
CA GLU A 181 -18.28 24.69 29.65
C GLU A 181 -19.39 25.55 29.01
N LYS A 182 -19.71 25.26 27.75
CA LYS A 182 -20.83 25.93 27.08
C LYS A 182 -22.07 25.13 27.43
N SER A 183 -22.97 25.77 28.16
CA SER A 183 -24.22 25.14 28.55
C SER A 183 -25.34 25.59 27.63
N ASP A 184 -26.08 24.64 27.07
CA ASP A 184 -27.32 24.93 26.36
C ASP A 184 -28.48 24.11 26.93
N TRP A 185 -29.69 24.60 26.70
CA TRP A 185 -30.91 23.90 27.07
C TRP A 185 -31.48 23.20 25.85
N VAL A 186 -31.59 21.88 25.94
CA VAL A 186 -32.19 21.05 24.90
C VAL A 186 -33.54 20.56 25.40
N ASP A 187 -34.60 20.90 24.67
CA ASP A 187 -35.93 20.35 24.89
C ASP A 187 -36.01 19.01 24.15
N ASN A 188 -35.92 17.90 24.88
CA ASN A 188 -36.01 16.54 24.36
C ASN A 188 -37.15 15.80 25.05
N ALA A 189 -38.36 15.89 24.48
CA ALA A 189 -39.54 15.25 25.03
C ALA A 189 -39.48 13.70 24.95
N ASP A 190 -38.70 13.16 24.01
CA ASP A 190 -38.84 11.76 23.57
C ASP A 190 -37.55 10.91 23.75
N ILE A 191 -36.48 11.44 24.35
CA ILE A 191 -35.21 10.70 24.52
C ILE A 191 -35.01 10.29 25.99
N PRO A 192 -34.96 8.99 26.31
CA PRO A 192 -34.58 8.51 27.64
C PRO A 192 -33.17 8.99 28.03
N PHE A 193 -33.00 9.50 29.25
CA PHE A 193 -31.72 10.01 29.76
C PHE A 193 -30.56 9.01 29.62
N SER A 194 -30.82 7.70 29.78
CA SER A 194 -29.82 6.65 29.63
C SER A 194 -29.22 6.55 28.23
N LEU A 195 -29.87 7.13 27.22
CA LEU A 195 -29.45 7.11 25.83
C LEU A 195 -28.83 8.43 25.38
N LEU A 196 -28.78 9.45 26.25
CA LEU A 196 -28.14 10.75 25.99
C LEU A 196 -26.70 10.82 26.50
N ILE A 197 -26.33 9.90 27.38
CA ILE A 197 -24.96 9.75 27.88
C ILE A 197 -24.11 9.39 26.67
N ASP A 198 -23.17 10.27 26.32
CA ASP A 198 -22.26 10.11 25.19
C ASP A 198 -22.97 10.11 23.82
N CYS A 199 -23.70 11.16 23.46
CA CYS A 199 -24.22 11.32 22.08
C CYS A 199 -23.75 12.58 21.36
N VAL A 200 -22.95 13.40 22.03
CA VAL A 200 -22.41 14.63 21.44
C VAL A 200 -21.30 14.27 20.46
N GLN A 201 -21.38 14.83 19.27
CA GLN A 201 -20.36 14.68 18.25
C GLN A 201 -19.70 16.03 17.98
N VAL A 202 -18.44 16.01 17.56
CA VAL A 202 -17.72 17.19 17.09
C VAL A 202 -17.33 16.99 15.64
N ARG A 203 -17.66 17.97 14.81
CA ARG A 203 -17.08 18.13 13.48
C ARG A 203 -15.98 19.15 13.53
N PHE A 204 -14.85 18.86 12.90
CA PHE A 204 -13.73 19.79 12.80
C PHE A 204 -12.87 19.50 11.57
N THR A 205 -12.01 20.45 11.22
CA THR A 205 -10.99 20.30 10.19
C THR A 205 -9.62 20.33 10.86
N ASP A 206 -8.77 19.36 10.53
CA ASP A 206 -7.40 19.33 11.05
C ASP A 206 -6.48 20.31 10.30
N ALA A 207 -5.24 20.44 10.78
CA ALA A 207 -4.23 21.29 10.18
C ALA A 207 -3.80 20.88 8.75
N TRP A 208 -4.20 19.69 8.29
CA TRP A 208 -3.95 19.20 6.92
C TRP A 208 -5.15 19.38 6.00
N GLY A 209 -6.24 19.97 6.49
CA GLY A 209 -7.47 20.19 5.73
C GLY A 209 -8.40 18.97 5.66
N THR A 210 -8.12 17.90 6.42
CA THR A 210 -9.01 16.73 6.50
C THR A 210 -10.14 17.01 7.48
N HIS A 211 -11.37 16.67 7.08
CA HIS A 211 -12.56 16.89 7.89
C HIS A 211 -12.90 15.63 8.68
N TRP A 212 -13.17 15.81 9.97
CA TRP A 212 -13.40 14.73 10.91
C TRP A 212 -14.75 14.91 11.60
N LEU A 213 -15.47 13.80 11.74
CA LEU A 213 -16.58 13.65 12.65
C LEU A 213 -16.14 12.72 13.76
N ARG A 214 -16.06 13.23 14.98
CA ARG A 214 -15.75 12.45 16.17
C ARG A 214 -16.96 12.37 17.06
N GLY A 215 -17.36 11.15 17.38
CA GLY A 215 -18.29 10.87 18.44
C GLY A 215 -17.67 9.96 19.49
N PRO A 216 -18.46 9.52 20.45
CA PRO A 216 -18.01 8.56 21.44
C PRO A 216 -17.68 7.23 20.77
N GLY A 217 -16.44 6.76 20.99
CA GLY A 217 -15.95 5.49 20.48
C GLY A 217 -15.67 5.44 18.97
N HIS A 218 -15.93 6.50 18.21
CA HIS A 218 -15.71 6.49 16.76
C HIS A 218 -15.15 7.81 16.22
N LEU A 219 -14.32 7.67 15.19
CA LEU A 219 -13.77 8.76 14.41
C LEU A 219 -14.00 8.42 12.94
N LYS A 220 -14.63 9.34 12.21
CA LYS A 220 -14.98 9.16 10.80
C LYS A 220 -14.46 10.34 9.99
N GLU A 221 -13.77 10.04 8.89
CA GLU A 221 -13.39 11.04 7.90
C GLU A 221 -14.61 11.48 7.08
N MET A 222 -14.70 12.77 6.80
CA MET A 222 -15.81 13.39 6.09
C MET A 222 -15.31 14.04 4.80
N SER A 223 -16.13 14.01 3.75
CA SER A 223 -15.82 14.64 2.45
C SER A 223 -16.09 16.14 2.43
N GLU A 224 -16.94 16.64 3.32
CA GLU A 224 -17.34 18.05 3.39
C GLU A 224 -16.88 18.67 4.73
N PRO A 225 -16.47 19.96 4.72
CA PRO A 225 -16.19 20.70 5.94
C PRO A 225 -17.47 20.88 6.76
N ALA A 226 -17.29 21.17 8.06
CA ALA A 226 -18.40 21.63 8.87
C ALA A 226 -18.95 22.94 8.28
N ARG A 227 -20.27 23.03 8.09
CA ARG A 227 -20.90 24.24 7.58
C ARG A 227 -20.94 25.26 8.72
N THR A 228 -20.16 26.32 8.60
CA THR A 228 -20.31 27.52 9.42
C THR A 228 -21.33 28.43 8.75
N CYS A 229 -22.50 28.56 9.36
CA CYS A 229 -23.56 29.48 8.93
C CYS A 229 -23.17 30.94 9.16
#